data_AF-A0A940RXR1-F1
#
_entry.id   AF-A0A940RXR1-F1
#
_cell.length_a   1.000
_cell.length_b   1.000
_cell.length_c   1.000
_cell.angle_alpha   90.00
_cell.angle_beta   90.00
_cell.angle_gamma   90.00
#
_symmetry.space_group_name_H-M   'P 1'
#
loop_
_entity.id
_entity.type
_entity.pdbx_description
1 polymer ?
#
loop_
_entity_poly.entity_id
_entity_poly.type
_entity_poly.pdbx_seq_one_letter_code
_entity_poly.pdbx_strand_id
1 'polypeptide(L)'
;MSEGEAERGVVPGTDRSPADGAQVRDWTGRPVWFVLNESFAFLVELAAFAALCWWGLREGGAVLAVVLPLAAMVVWGMFAAPRARYTLPLAGVLAVKAVVLGGGAVALWAAGRPVWAVALAVIVVVNTTLAEAGRRQSPRRPAAPRASGAAGASGDLIVRWSDSTDTAY
;
A
#
# COMPACT_ATOMS: atom_id res chain seq x y z
N MET A 1 -1.42 -53.09 27.54
CA MET A 1 -1.18 -52.76 26.11
C MET A 1 -2.07 -51.57 25.79
N SER A 2 -1.64 -50.37 26.18
CA SER A 2 -2.36 -49.12 25.98
C SER A 2 -1.31 -48.03 26.06
N GLU A 3 -0.96 -47.43 24.93
CA GLU A 3 -0.26 -46.16 24.77
C GLU A 3 0.14 -46.02 23.30
N GLY A 4 -0.64 -45.24 22.54
CA GLY A 4 -0.36 -44.96 21.14
C GLY A 4 -1.18 -43.81 20.57
N GLU A 5 -1.79 -42.98 21.44
CA GLU A 5 -2.75 -41.98 20.99
C GLU A 5 -2.64 -40.68 21.81
N ALA A 6 -1.51 -39.98 21.72
CA ALA A 6 -1.43 -38.64 22.33
C ALA A 6 -0.36 -37.70 21.74
N GLU A 7 -0.09 -37.71 20.43
CA GLU A 7 0.60 -36.57 19.80
C GLU A 7 -0.12 -36.15 18.52
N ARG A 8 -1.40 -35.78 18.66
CA ARG A 8 -2.04 -34.89 17.68
C ARG A 8 -1.42 -33.52 17.86
N GLY A 9 -0.35 -33.25 17.12
CA GLY A 9 0.26 -31.94 17.01
C GLY A 9 -0.82 -30.90 16.71
N VAL A 10 -1.09 -30.03 17.68
CA VAL A 10 -1.87 -28.82 17.46
C VAL A 10 -1.03 -27.95 16.54
N VAL A 11 -1.25 -28.09 15.24
CA VAL A 11 -0.69 -27.18 14.23
C VAL A 11 -1.24 -25.78 14.57
N PRO A 12 -0.39 -24.80 14.92
CA PRO A 12 -0.86 -23.47 15.25
C PRO A 12 -1.57 -22.83 14.05
N GLY A 13 -2.89 -22.70 14.16
CA GLY A 13 -3.75 -21.78 13.41
C GLY A 13 -3.44 -21.57 11.93
N THR A 14 -3.85 -22.49 11.06
CA THR A 14 -4.23 -22.14 9.69
C THR A 14 -5.66 -21.60 9.68
N ASP A 15 -5.93 -20.55 10.44
CA ASP A 15 -7.17 -19.77 10.29
C ASP A 15 -7.00 -18.86 9.06
N ARG A 16 -7.03 -19.47 7.88
CA ARG A 16 -7.25 -18.72 6.64
C ARG A 16 -8.73 -18.75 6.38
N SER A 17 -9.37 -17.58 6.48
CA SER A 17 -10.75 -17.42 6.04
C SER A 17 -10.89 -17.90 4.58
N PRO A 18 -11.99 -18.57 4.19
CA PRO A 18 -12.14 -19.12 2.82
C PRO A 18 -11.92 -18.09 1.71
N ALA A 19 -12.12 -16.79 1.99
CA ALA A 19 -11.87 -15.68 1.08
C ALA A 19 -10.37 -15.41 0.80
N ASP A 20 -9.47 -15.79 1.71
CA ASP A 20 -8.02 -15.62 1.53
C ASP A 20 -7.45 -16.56 0.46
N GLY A 21 -8.11 -17.70 0.22
CA GLY A 21 -7.70 -18.67 -0.81
C GLY A 21 -7.94 -18.19 -2.25
N ALA A 22 -8.81 -17.19 -2.44
CA ALA A 22 -9.19 -16.69 -3.77
C ALA A 22 -8.28 -15.56 -4.30
N GLN A 23 -7.45 -14.96 -3.44
CA GLN A 23 -6.63 -13.81 -3.81
C GLN A 23 -5.18 -14.24 -4.08
N VAL A 24 -4.76 -14.16 -5.36
CA VAL A 24 -3.35 -14.33 -5.72
C VAL A 24 -2.56 -13.17 -5.10
N ARG A 25 -1.57 -13.50 -4.26
CA ARG A 25 -0.68 -12.52 -3.61
C ARG A 25 0.68 -12.52 -4.29
N ASP A 26 1.33 -11.36 -4.32
CA ASP A 26 2.71 -11.24 -4.78
C ASP A 26 3.71 -11.72 -3.72
N TRP A 27 5.00 -11.67 -4.04
CA TRP A 27 6.09 -12.06 -3.13
C TRP A 27 6.19 -11.18 -1.87
N THR A 28 5.51 -10.03 -1.84
CA THR A 28 5.46 -9.11 -0.69
C THR A 28 4.22 -9.33 0.19
N GLY A 29 3.36 -10.29 -0.17
CA GLY A 29 2.13 -10.61 0.55
C GLY A 29 0.97 -9.67 0.23
N ARG A 30 1.11 -8.80 -0.78
CA ARG A 30 0.05 -7.89 -1.26
C ARG A 30 -0.80 -8.57 -2.33
N PRO A 31 -2.10 -8.25 -2.46
CA PRO A 31 -2.92 -8.77 -3.54
C PRO A 31 -2.37 -8.34 -4.91
N VAL A 32 -2.31 -9.24 -5.90
CA VAL A 32 -1.77 -8.95 -7.24
C VAL A 32 -2.52 -7.80 -7.93
N TRP A 33 -3.84 -7.71 -7.75
CA TRP A 33 -4.64 -6.61 -8.31
C TRP A 33 -4.20 -5.23 -7.78
N PHE A 34 -3.72 -5.16 -6.54
CA PHE A 34 -3.24 -3.92 -5.93
C PHE A 34 -1.93 -3.46 -6.59
N VAL A 35 -1.02 -4.40 -6.87
CA VAL A 35 0.25 -4.12 -7.57
C VAL A 35 -0.01 -3.65 -9.00
N LEU A 36 -0.96 -4.28 -9.69
CA LEU A 36 -1.36 -3.87 -11.03
C LEU A 36 -1.95 -2.46 -11.04
N ASN A 37 -2.81 -2.15 -10.06
CA ASN A 37 -3.38 -0.81 -9.91
C ASN A 37 -2.29 0.24 -9.65
N GLU A 38 -1.34 0.00 -8.74
CA GLU A 38 -0.25 0.95 -8.48
C GLU A 38 0.70 1.09 -9.69
N SER A 39 0.94 0.01 -10.45
CA SER A 39 1.72 0.08 -11.70
C SER A 39 1.01 0.94 -12.75
N PHE A 40 -0.30 0.77 -12.90
CA PHE A 40 -1.11 1.58 -13.78
C PHE A 40 -1.19 3.04 -13.31
N ALA A 41 -1.30 3.26 -11.99
CA ALA A 41 -1.21 4.57 -11.37
C ALA A 41 0.04 5.31 -11.82
N PHE A 42 1.20 4.66 -11.73
CA PHE A 42 2.47 5.24 -12.12
C PHE A 42 2.51 5.69 -13.59
N LEU A 43 1.95 4.91 -14.51
CA LEU A 43 1.85 5.29 -15.92
C LEU A 43 0.96 6.51 -16.13
N VAL A 44 -0.14 6.59 -15.37
CA VAL A 44 -1.06 7.74 -15.39
C VAL A 44 -0.37 8.99 -14.83
N GLU A 45 0.41 8.86 -13.76
CA GLU A 45 1.21 9.95 -13.20
C GLU A 45 2.23 10.46 -14.23
N LEU A 46 2.93 9.56 -14.93
CA LEU A 46 3.86 9.92 -16.00
C LEU A 46 3.16 10.63 -17.16
N ALA A 47 1.97 10.16 -17.56
CA ALA A 47 1.17 10.80 -18.60
C ALA A 47 0.73 12.22 -18.21
N ALA A 48 0.37 12.44 -16.94
CA ALA A 48 0.01 13.76 -16.43
C ALA A 48 1.21 14.74 -16.49
N PHE A 49 2.41 14.30 -16.07
CA PHE A 49 3.62 15.12 -16.20
C PHE A 49 3.99 15.40 -17.66
N ALA A 50 3.88 14.40 -18.55
CA ALA A 50 4.10 14.60 -19.98
C ALA A 50 3.12 15.61 -20.59
N ALA A 51 1.85 15.60 -20.17
CA ALA A 51 0.86 16.59 -20.58
C ALA A 51 1.23 18.01 -20.11
N LEU A 52 1.71 18.16 -18.87
CA LEU A 52 2.21 19.45 -18.35
C LEU A 52 3.43 19.95 -19.14
N CYS A 53 4.42 19.07 -19.41
CA CYS A 53 5.59 19.42 -20.23
C CYS A 53 5.16 19.90 -21.62
N TRP A 54 4.28 19.13 -22.28
CA TRP A 54 3.86 19.40 -23.65
C TRP A 54 3.02 20.66 -23.77
N TRP A 55 2.07 20.88 -22.84
CA TRP A 55 1.30 22.12 -22.79
C TRP A 55 2.20 23.32 -22.47
N GLY A 56 3.14 23.17 -21.53
CA GLY A 56 4.13 24.19 -21.20
C GLY A 56 4.98 24.58 -22.40
N LEU A 57 5.45 23.60 -23.19
CA LEU A 57 6.19 23.87 -24.44
C LEU A 57 5.35 24.65 -25.44
N ARG A 58 4.08 24.25 -25.62
CA ARG A 58 3.16 24.87 -26.59
C ARG A 58 2.80 26.31 -26.24
N GLU A 59 2.44 26.58 -24.99
CA GLU A 59 1.81 27.85 -24.60
C GLU A 59 2.78 28.81 -23.90
N GLY A 60 3.87 28.31 -23.31
CA GLY A 60 4.82 29.14 -22.52
C GLY A 60 6.30 28.85 -22.76
N GLY A 61 6.64 28.03 -23.75
CA GLY A 61 8.01 27.69 -24.12
C GLY A 61 8.75 26.78 -23.14
N ALA A 62 10.05 26.62 -23.37
CA ALA A 62 10.90 25.65 -22.66
C ALA A 62 10.95 25.88 -21.14
N VAL A 63 10.88 27.14 -20.68
CA VAL A 63 10.89 27.45 -19.24
C VAL A 63 9.64 26.88 -18.58
N LEU A 64 8.44 27.15 -19.11
CA LEU A 64 7.20 26.64 -18.53
C LEU A 64 7.12 25.11 -18.62
N ALA A 65 7.58 24.54 -19.73
CA ALA A 65 7.66 23.10 -19.93
C ALA A 65 8.48 22.35 -18.88
N VAL A 66 9.45 23.02 -18.25
CA VAL A 66 10.33 22.43 -17.24
C VAL A 66 9.85 22.81 -15.84
N VAL A 67 9.58 24.08 -15.59
CA VAL A 67 9.21 24.58 -14.26
C VAL A 67 7.90 23.99 -13.78
N LEU A 68 6.89 23.88 -14.65
CA LEU A 68 5.57 23.39 -14.27
C LEU A 68 5.57 21.93 -13.79
N PRO A 69 6.08 20.93 -14.56
CA PRO A 69 6.15 19.56 -14.09
C PRO A 69 7.12 19.39 -12.91
N LEU A 70 8.24 20.12 -12.86
CA LEU A 70 9.15 20.06 -11.72
C LEU A 70 8.50 20.57 -10.43
N ALA A 71 7.78 21.70 -10.49
CA ALA A 71 7.03 22.20 -9.35
C ALA A 71 5.98 21.18 -8.88
N ALA A 72 5.27 20.56 -9.83
CA ALA A 72 4.30 19.51 -9.53
C ALA A 72 4.94 18.28 -8.87
N MET A 73 6.10 17.81 -9.36
CA MET A 73 6.87 16.71 -8.76
C MET A 73 7.38 17.06 -7.36
N VAL A 74 7.84 18.29 -7.14
CA VAL A 74 8.29 18.76 -5.82
C VAL A 74 7.14 18.80 -4.83
N VAL A 75 6.00 19.39 -5.19
CA VAL A 75 4.79 19.40 -4.36
C VAL A 75 4.35 17.97 -4.04
N TRP A 76 4.29 17.09 -5.03
CA TRP A 76 3.95 15.68 -4.82
C TRP A 76 4.96 14.98 -3.89
N GLY A 77 6.26 15.17 -4.12
CA GLY A 77 7.33 14.58 -3.32
C GLY A 77 7.32 15.03 -1.86
N MET A 78 6.94 16.28 -1.62
CA MET A 78 6.86 16.84 -0.27
C MET A 78 5.65 16.34 0.53
N PHE A 79 4.51 16.10 -0.12
CA PHE A 79 3.22 15.92 0.57
C PHE A 79 2.48 14.61 0.28
N ALA A 80 2.68 13.99 -0.89
CA ALA A 80 1.89 12.85 -1.36
C ALA A 80 2.69 11.57 -1.61
N ALA A 81 4.03 11.64 -1.67
CA ALA A 81 4.90 10.49 -1.83
C ALA A 81 4.82 9.51 -0.63
N PRO A 82 5.10 8.20 -0.81
CA PRO A 82 5.11 7.22 0.28
C PRO A 82 6.08 7.57 1.42
N ARG A 83 7.14 8.33 1.13
CA ARG A 83 8.08 8.90 2.11
C ARG A 83 8.05 10.43 2.10
N ALA A 84 6.87 11.02 1.93
CA ALA A 84 6.68 12.47 1.97
C ALA A 84 7.32 13.07 3.23
N ARG A 85 7.99 14.21 3.07
CA ARG A 85 8.61 14.95 4.17
C ARG A 85 7.56 15.46 5.16
N TYR A 86 6.39 15.85 4.66
CA TYR A 86 5.29 16.37 5.47
C TYR A 86 4.15 15.37 5.47
N THR A 87 3.74 14.95 6.67
CA THR A 87 2.62 14.04 6.88
C THR A 87 1.31 14.82 6.86
N LEU A 88 0.51 14.62 5.82
CA LEU A 88 -0.85 15.14 5.73
C LEU A 88 -1.86 14.08 6.13
N PRO A 89 -3.06 14.48 6.63
CA PRO A 89 -4.19 13.56 6.68
C PRO A 89 -4.51 13.09 5.25
N LEU A 90 -5.18 11.93 5.14
CA LEU A 90 -5.52 11.33 3.85
C LEU A 90 -6.18 12.34 2.88
N ALA A 91 -7.12 13.14 3.38
CA ALA A 91 -7.79 14.16 2.58
C ALA A 91 -6.80 15.17 1.97
N GLY A 92 -5.75 15.57 2.72
CA GLY A 92 -4.70 16.44 2.21
C GLY A 92 -3.84 15.79 1.13
N VAL A 93 -3.49 14.51 1.31
CA VAL A 93 -2.76 13.73 0.29
C VAL A 93 -3.58 13.61 -1.01
N LEU A 94 -4.88 13.32 -0.88
CA LEU A 94 -5.79 13.23 -2.02
C LEU A 94 -5.96 14.57 -2.73
N ALA A 95 -6.04 15.67 -1.98
CA ALA A 95 -6.09 17.02 -2.56
C ALA A 95 -4.83 17.35 -3.36
N VAL A 96 -3.64 17.04 -2.83
CA VAL A 96 -2.37 17.25 -3.55
C VAL A 96 -2.33 16.42 -4.83
N LYS A 97 -2.72 15.14 -4.77
CA LYS A 97 -2.82 14.28 -5.94
C LYS A 97 -3.79 14.84 -6.98
N ALA A 98 -4.95 15.33 -6.55
CA ALA A 98 -5.95 15.93 -7.43
C ALA A 98 -5.41 17.18 -8.12
N VAL A 99 -4.67 18.05 -7.43
CA VAL A 99 -4.05 19.24 -8.03
C VAL A 99 -2.97 18.85 -9.03
N VAL A 100 -2.05 17.95 -8.66
CA VAL A 100 -0.91 17.55 -9.50
C VAL A 100 -1.39 16.80 -10.75
N LEU A 101 -2.21 15.77 -10.58
CA LEU A 101 -2.69 14.92 -11.68
C LEU A 101 -3.82 15.60 -12.47
N GLY A 102 -4.70 16.31 -11.79
CA GLY A 102 -5.73 17.15 -12.41
C GLY A 102 -5.11 18.28 -13.23
N GLY A 103 -3.96 18.82 -12.82
CA GLY A 103 -3.19 19.78 -13.62
C GLY A 103 -2.84 19.24 -15.02
N GLY A 104 -2.48 17.97 -15.14
CA GLY A 104 -2.25 17.32 -16.43
C GLY A 104 -3.53 17.24 -17.28
N ALA A 105 -4.68 16.95 -16.66
CA ALA A 105 -5.98 16.94 -17.36
C ALA A 105 -6.38 18.36 -17.81
N VAL A 106 -6.18 19.38 -16.97
CA VAL A 106 -6.41 20.79 -17.30
C VAL A 106 -5.50 21.22 -18.45
N ALA A 107 -4.24 20.80 -18.46
CA ALA A 107 -3.31 21.06 -19.56
C ALA A 107 -3.77 20.42 -20.88
N LEU A 108 -4.26 19.17 -20.86
CA LEU A 108 -4.86 18.53 -22.04
C LEU A 108 -6.11 19.27 -22.52
N TRP A 109 -6.96 19.71 -21.59
CA TRP A 109 -8.16 20.47 -21.91
C TRP A 109 -7.80 21.80 -22.58
N ALA A 110 -6.90 22.56 -21.97
CA ALA A 110 -6.41 23.84 -22.48
C ALA A 110 -5.72 23.69 -23.85
N ALA A 111 -5.13 22.54 -24.13
CA ALA A 111 -4.57 22.23 -25.43
C ALA A 111 -5.58 21.74 -26.49
N GLY A 112 -6.88 21.83 -26.22
CA GLY A 112 -7.94 21.43 -27.15
C GLY A 112 -8.13 19.92 -27.29
N ARG A 113 -7.72 19.12 -26.29
CA ARG A 113 -7.84 17.65 -26.29
C ARG A 113 -8.82 17.18 -25.20
N PRO A 114 -10.12 17.55 -25.27
CA PRO A 114 -11.08 17.35 -24.18
C PRO A 114 -11.34 15.87 -23.89
N VAL A 115 -11.38 15.01 -24.92
CA VAL A 115 -11.58 13.55 -24.74
C VAL A 115 -10.45 12.96 -23.89
N TRP A 116 -9.19 13.31 -24.19
CA TRP A 116 -8.03 12.86 -23.44
C TRP A 116 -7.99 13.43 -22.02
N ALA A 117 -8.41 14.68 -21.85
CA ALA A 117 -8.50 15.31 -20.53
C ALA A 117 -9.51 14.60 -19.62
N VAL A 118 -10.72 14.33 -20.13
CA VAL A 118 -11.77 13.61 -19.39
C VAL A 118 -11.34 12.17 -19.10
N ALA A 119 -10.76 11.47 -20.07
CA ALA A 119 -10.25 10.12 -19.88
C ALA A 119 -9.20 10.07 -18.76
N LEU A 120 -8.22 10.99 -18.78
CA LEU A 120 -7.19 11.08 -17.75
C LEU A 120 -7.81 11.36 -16.37
N ALA A 121 -8.74 12.31 -16.28
CA ALA A 121 -9.42 12.65 -15.03
C ALA A 121 -10.19 11.45 -14.45
N VAL A 122 -10.97 10.74 -15.27
CA VAL A 122 -11.71 9.55 -14.85
C VAL A 122 -10.76 8.45 -14.37
N ILE A 123 -9.70 8.19 -15.14
CA ILE A 123 -8.69 7.19 -14.76
C ILE A 123 -8.05 7.52 -13.42
N VAL A 124 -7.65 8.78 -13.19
CA VAL A 124 -7.07 9.23 -11.92
C VAL A 124 -8.02 8.99 -10.76
N VAL A 125 -9.31 9.34 -10.91
CA VAL A 125 -10.32 9.15 -9.87
C VAL A 125 -10.48 7.67 -9.56
N VAL A 126 -10.74 6.83 -10.56
CA VAL A 126 -10.96 5.38 -10.38
C VAL A 126 -9.75 4.74 -9.70
N ASN A 127 -8.56 4.95 -10.26
CA ASN A 127 -7.32 4.37 -9.74
C ASN A 127 -7.02 4.80 -8.30
N THR A 128 -7.28 6.07 -7.96
CA THR A 128 -7.07 6.59 -6.60
C THR A 128 -8.08 5.98 -5.61
N THR A 129 -9.35 5.83 -6.02
CA THR A 129 -10.36 5.19 -5.17
C THR A 129 -10.06 3.72 -4.90
N LEU A 130 -9.57 2.98 -5.91
CA LEU A 130 -9.20 1.57 -5.77
C LEU A 130 -7.99 1.38 -4.87
N ALA A 131 -6.96 2.23 -5.02
CA ALA A 131 -5.78 2.22 -4.16
C ALA A 131 -6.13 2.50 -2.70
N GLU A 132 -7.04 3.46 -2.46
CA GLU A 132 -7.46 3.82 -1.11
C GLU A 132 -8.34 2.76 -0.46
N ALA A 133 -9.23 2.12 -1.23
CA ALA A 133 -10.04 1.01 -0.75
C ALA A 133 -9.19 -0.17 -0.27
N GLY A 134 -8.10 -0.49 -0.96
CA GLY A 134 -7.16 -1.55 -0.55
C GLY A 134 -6.40 -1.23 0.73
N ARG A 135 -6.03 0.04 0.97
CA ARG A 135 -5.29 0.45 2.19
C ARG A 135 -6.12 0.30 3.46
N ARG A 136 -7.44 0.57 3.38
CA ARG A 136 -8.35 0.49 4.52
C ARG A 136 -8.59 -0.94 5.04
N GLN A 137 -8.30 -1.95 4.23
CA GLN A 137 -8.57 -3.35 4.55
C GLN A 137 -7.46 -4.02 5.36
N SER A 138 -6.32 -3.35 5.61
CA SER A 138 -5.26 -3.90 6.48
C SER A 138 -5.79 -4.00 7.91
N PRO A 139 -6.09 -5.21 8.43
CA PRO A 139 -6.73 -5.34 9.73
C PRO A 139 -5.80 -4.78 10.81
N ARG A 140 -6.29 -3.82 11.61
CA ARG A 140 -5.62 -3.48 12.87
C ARG A 140 -5.58 -4.77 13.69
N ARG A 141 -4.39 -5.37 13.81
CA ARG A 141 -4.17 -6.50 14.70
C ARG A 141 -4.72 -6.08 16.08
N PRO A 142 -5.72 -6.78 16.65
CA PRO A 142 -6.21 -6.46 17.97
C PRO A 142 -4.99 -6.40 18.89
N ALA A 143 -4.84 -5.30 19.64
CA ALA A 143 -3.79 -5.22 20.63
C ALA A 143 -3.95 -6.44 21.53
N ALA A 144 -2.93 -7.32 21.56
CA ALA A 144 -2.93 -8.47 22.44
C ALA A 144 -3.35 -7.96 23.83
N PRO A 145 -4.29 -8.65 24.53
CA PRO A 145 -4.69 -8.23 25.86
C PRO A 145 -3.42 -8.01 26.66
N ARG A 146 -3.16 -6.77 27.10
CA ARG A 146 -2.05 -6.52 28.02
C ARG A 146 -2.35 -7.43 29.20
N ALA A 147 -1.50 -8.41 29.46
CA ALA A 147 -1.60 -9.31 30.60
C ALA A 147 -1.53 -8.47 31.88
N SER A 148 -2.67 -7.91 32.25
CA SER A 148 -2.90 -7.08 33.42
C SER A 148 -3.48 -8.04 34.44
N GLY A 149 -2.61 -8.93 34.96
CA GLY A 149 -3.05 -10.02 35.83
C GLY A 149 -2.19 -11.28 35.72
N ALA A 150 -0.87 -11.15 35.69
CA ALA A 150 0.05 -12.25 36.00
C ALA A 150 1.06 -11.80 37.05
N ALA A 151 0.57 -11.11 38.08
CA ALA A 151 1.26 -11.01 39.37
C ALA A 151 0.70 -12.14 40.24
N GLY A 152 1.35 -13.31 40.20
CA GLY A 152 0.94 -14.46 41.03
C GLY A 152 1.12 -15.85 40.40
N ALA A 153 2.19 -16.09 39.63
CA ALA A 153 2.62 -17.44 39.29
C ALA A 153 4.09 -17.42 38.82
N SER A 154 4.96 -16.79 39.60
CA SER A 154 6.41 -16.81 39.39
C SER A 154 7.01 -17.83 40.34
N GLY A 155 7.11 -19.06 39.89
CA GLY A 155 7.89 -20.10 40.56
C GLY A 155 7.33 -21.48 40.30
N ASP A 156 7.47 -22.02 39.07
CA ASP A 156 7.75 -23.46 38.90
C ASP A 156 7.98 -23.98 37.46
N LEU A 157 8.40 -23.16 36.50
CA LEU A 157 8.59 -23.69 35.13
C LEU A 157 9.83 -23.18 34.41
N ILE A 158 10.99 -23.21 35.10
CA ILE A 158 12.30 -23.07 34.46
C ILE A 158 13.33 -23.97 35.19
N VAL A 159 13.10 -25.27 35.31
CA VAL A 159 14.18 -26.29 35.41
C VAL A 159 13.56 -27.67 35.15
N ARG A 160 13.59 -28.16 33.91
CA ARG A 160 13.79 -29.60 33.64
C ARG A 160 14.11 -29.84 32.15
N TRP A 161 15.36 -29.57 31.78
CA TRP A 161 15.96 -30.24 30.63
C TRP A 161 17.16 -31.00 31.19
N SER A 162 16.97 -32.30 31.43
CA SER A 162 18.03 -33.20 31.87
C SER A 162 17.94 -34.46 31.01
N ASP A 163 19.02 -34.66 30.28
CA ASP A 163 19.36 -35.70 29.32
C ASP A 163 18.77 -37.09 29.55
N SER A 164 18.33 -37.73 28.46
CA SER A 164 18.36 -39.19 28.34
C SER A 164 19.23 -39.57 27.13
N THR A 165 20.51 -39.82 27.40
CA THR A 165 21.38 -40.62 26.53
C THR A 165 22.04 -41.68 27.38
N ASP A 166 22.16 -42.86 26.77
CA ASP A 166 22.77 -44.10 27.25
C ASP A 166 21.99 -44.94 28.25
N THR A 167 21.44 -46.04 27.72
CA THR A 167 22.05 -47.36 27.94
C THR A 167 21.64 -48.31 26.80
N ALA A 168 22.57 -48.49 25.86
CA ALA A 168 22.69 -49.74 25.13
C ALA A 168 23.61 -50.69 25.94
N TYR A 169 23.38 -51.98 25.77
CA TYR A 169 23.97 -53.17 26.41
C TYR A 169 23.26 -53.70 27.66
#